data_AF-A0A8H8N3A1-F1
#
_entry.id   AF-A0A8H8N3A1-F1
#
_cell.length_a   1.000
_cell.length_b   1.000
_cell.length_c   1.000
_cell.angle_alpha   90.00
_cell.angle_beta   90.00
_cell.angle_gamma   90.00
#
_symmetry.space_group_name_H-M   'P 1'
#
loop_
_entity.id
_entity.type
_entity.pdbx_description
1 polymer ?
#
loop_
_entity_poly.entity_id
_entity_poly.type
_entity_poly.pdbx_seq_one_letter_code
_entity_poly.pdbx_strand_id
1 'polypeptide(L)'
;MPLLAERAEPKTYIIVFKEGTSNAEIDEYKHQLPAGVKHLSTFYALKMMTVEVDPDNQGLVSDLKTSKVDFVEEDGERDSKTVCCLEMASSETVTFNAPHPPQARAIEAFNEVLPKIKLAVISSRNEWDIHEPRMWSRASGLSDLELSSFDIENDLVEVRAGATSYGTIILGKIRIPAINDAEGEGFIHVSFYERLQDSRPTQQVSSFYPLKIESILTIHTRSGTEDVLFHSLFTDEGNRDADGKPTTFRAIQTRDTPLEFFNE
;
A
#
# COMPACT_ATOMS: atom_id res chain seq x y z
N MET A 1 41.76 31.44 3.07
CA MET A 1 41.14 30.21 2.54
C MET A 1 39.85 30.62 1.85
N PRO A 2 39.66 30.36 0.55
CA PRO A 2 38.38 30.64 -0.10
C PRO A 2 37.33 29.71 0.51
N LEU A 3 36.20 30.28 0.94
CA LEU A 3 35.01 29.52 1.30
C LEU A 3 34.53 28.82 0.04
N LEU A 4 34.51 27.49 0.05
CA LEU A 4 33.87 26.71 -1.01
C LEU A 4 32.38 27.07 -0.94
N ALA A 5 31.84 27.58 -2.05
CA ALA A 5 30.40 27.80 -2.16
C ALA A 5 29.70 26.45 -1.98
N GLU A 6 28.76 26.41 -1.04
CA GLU A 6 27.88 25.26 -0.82
C GLU A 6 27.06 25.06 -2.11
N ARG A 7 27.21 23.89 -2.74
CA ARG A 7 26.40 23.54 -3.90
C ARG A 7 25.02 23.18 -3.40
N ALA A 8 23.99 23.75 -4.03
CA ALA A 8 22.62 23.33 -3.77
C ALA A 8 22.45 21.83 -4.08
N GLU A 9 21.57 21.17 -3.33
CA GLU A 9 21.28 19.75 -3.53
C GLU A 9 20.22 19.57 -4.63
N PRO A 10 20.31 18.51 -5.45
CA PRO A 10 19.29 18.20 -6.46
C PRO A 10 17.93 17.95 -5.81
N LYS A 11 16.87 18.36 -6.51
CA LYS A 11 15.48 18.23 -6.05
C LYS A 11 14.75 17.11 -6.77
N THR A 12 13.90 16.39 -6.05
CA THR A 12 13.04 15.35 -6.64
C THR A 12 11.68 15.92 -7.00
N TYR A 13 11.20 15.55 -8.19
CA TYR A 13 9.89 15.93 -8.71
C TYR A 13 9.12 14.69 -9.13
N ILE A 14 7.80 14.78 -9.00
CA ILE A 14 6.87 13.77 -9.52
C ILE A 14 6.12 14.36 -10.69
N ILE A 15 6.16 13.62 -11.78
CA ILE A 15 5.55 13.91 -13.06
C ILE A 15 4.32 13.02 -13.17
N VAL A 16 3.13 13.60 -13.15
CA VAL A 16 1.86 12.89 -13.29
C VAL A 16 1.35 13.11 -14.71
N PHE A 17 1.10 12.02 -15.43
CA PHE A 17 0.58 12.06 -16.79
C PHE A 17 -0.95 12.01 -16.76
N LYS A 18 -1.60 12.77 -17.66
CA LYS A 18 -3.05 12.81 -17.76
C LYS A 18 -3.67 11.46 -18.15
N GLU A 19 -4.92 11.27 -17.76
CA GLU A 19 -5.73 10.11 -18.15
C GLU A 19 -5.74 9.92 -19.67
N GLY A 20 -5.60 8.67 -20.11
CA GLY A 20 -5.48 8.30 -21.52
C GLY A 20 -4.05 8.31 -22.09
N THR A 21 -3.04 8.81 -21.34
CA THR A 21 -1.63 8.74 -21.79
C THR A 21 -1.17 7.27 -21.86
N SER A 22 -0.75 6.82 -23.04
CA SER A 22 -0.26 5.47 -23.26
C SER A 22 1.14 5.26 -22.64
N ASN A 23 1.53 4.00 -22.39
CA ASN A 23 2.88 3.72 -21.89
C ASN A 23 3.98 4.12 -22.89
N ALA A 24 3.69 4.01 -24.19
CA ALA A 24 4.61 4.44 -25.24
C ALA A 24 4.85 5.96 -25.20
N GLU A 25 3.81 6.76 -24.95
CA GLU A 25 3.96 8.22 -24.78
C GLU A 25 4.76 8.58 -23.52
N ILE A 26 4.60 7.82 -22.43
CA ILE A 26 5.42 8.00 -21.21
C ILE A 26 6.90 7.70 -21.50
N ASP A 27 7.17 6.62 -22.22
CA ASP A 27 8.54 6.27 -22.61
C ASP A 27 9.15 7.29 -23.56
N GLU A 28 8.38 7.79 -24.53
CA GLU A 28 8.79 8.87 -25.42
C GLU A 28 9.13 10.14 -24.62
N TYR A 29 8.29 10.51 -23.66
CA TYR A 29 8.54 11.65 -22.79
C TYR A 29 9.81 11.47 -21.96
N LYS A 30 10.08 10.26 -21.45
CA LYS A 30 11.33 9.94 -20.74
C LYS A 30 12.55 10.15 -21.62
N HIS A 31 12.48 9.85 -22.91
CA HIS A 31 13.57 10.10 -23.86
C HIS A 31 13.75 11.59 -24.21
N GLN A 32 12.74 12.42 -23.95
CA GLN A 32 12.77 13.87 -24.18
C GLN A 32 13.20 14.68 -22.95
N LEU A 33 13.51 14.03 -21.82
CA LEU A 33 14.00 14.72 -20.63
C LEU A 33 15.29 15.50 -20.95
N PRO A 34 15.38 16.78 -20.58
CA PRO A 34 16.52 17.60 -20.90
C PRO A 34 17.75 17.17 -20.09
N ALA A 35 18.93 17.55 -20.58
CA ALA A 35 20.17 17.35 -19.84
C ALA A 35 20.08 18.04 -18.47
N GLY A 36 20.47 17.34 -17.41
CA GLY A 36 20.32 17.82 -16.03
C GLY A 36 19.04 17.37 -15.32
N VAL A 37 18.14 16.66 -16.02
CA VAL A 37 17.01 15.94 -15.42
C VAL A 37 17.27 14.45 -15.49
N LYS A 38 17.40 13.81 -14.34
CA LYS A 38 17.70 12.39 -14.19
C LYS A 38 16.42 11.63 -13.89
N HIS A 39 16.07 10.70 -14.78
CA HIS A 39 15.01 9.73 -14.52
C HIS A 39 15.37 8.83 -13.33
N LEU A 40 14.44 8.66 -12.39
CA LEU A 40 14.61 7.75 -11.26
C LEU A 40 13.74 6.49 -11.44
N SER A 41 12.42 6.66 -11.56
CA SER A 41 11.48 5.52 -11.68
C SER A 41 10.22 5.87 -12.46
N THR A 42 9.54 4.87 -13.02
CA THR A 42 8.27 5.04 -13.75
C THR A 42 7.23 4.07 -13.19
N PHE A 43 6.06 4.59 -12.89
CA PHE A 43 4.91 3.84 -12.38
C PHE A 43 3.80 3.83 -13.43
N TYR A 44 3.87 2.91 -14.40
CA TYR A 44 2.91 2.87 -15.52
C TYR A 44 1.45 2.69 -15.09
N ALA A 45 1.21 1.93 -14.02
CA ALA A 45 -0.13 1.72 -13.48
C ALA A 45 -0.75 3.03 -12.96
N LEU A 46 0.10 3.93 -12.44
CA LEU A 46 -0.31 5.21 -11.90
C LEU A 46 -0.16 6.34 -12.91
N LYS A 47 0.44 6.07 -14.07
CA LYS A 47 0.82 7.08 -15.06
C LYS A 47 1.65 8.19 -14.42
N MET A 48 2.72 7.80 -13.73
CA MET A 48 3.63 8.74 -13.05
C MET A 48 5.09 8.39 -13.29
N MET A 49 5.96 9.38 -13.11
CA MET A 49 7.42 9.22 -13.18
C MET A 49 8.07 10.10 -12.13
N THR A 50 9.10 9.60 -11.45
CA THR A 50 9.94 10.41 -10.57
C THR A 50 11.21 10.82 -11.30
N VAL A 51 11.59 12.09 -11.15
CA VAL A 51 12.81 12.65 -11.72
C VAL A 51 13.56 13.46 -10.66
N GLU A 52 14.88 13.52 -10.81
CA GLU A 52 15.77 14.36 -10.02
C GLU A 52 16.29 15.48 -10.93
N VAL A 53 16.19 16.73 -10.48
CA VAL A 53 16.58 17.91 -11.25
C VAL A 53 17.71 18.62 -10.53
N ASP A 54 18.82 18.81 -11.24
CA ASP A 54 19.96 19.57 -10.76
C ASP A 54 19.53 21.04 -10.48
N PRO A 55 20.00 21.69 -9.40
CA PRO A 55 19.61 23.05 -9.05
C PRO A 55 19.79 24.07 -10.18
N ASP A 56 20.82 23.89 -10.99
CA ASP A 56 21.11 24.78 -12.13
C ASP A 56 20.04 24.67 -13.24
N ASN A 57 19.17 23.66 -13.16
CA ASN A 57 18.17 23.29 -14.16
C ASN A 57 16.72 23.40 -13.65
N GLN A 58 16.46 23.99 -12.48
CA GLN A 58 15.09 24.12 -11.95
C GLN A 58 14.14 24.88 -12.88
N GLY A 59 14.65 25.81 -13.69
CA GLY A 59 13.86 26.51 -14.70
C GLY A 59 13.24 25.58 -15.76
N LEU A 60 13.90 24.45 -16.06
CA LEU A 60 13.44 23.47 -17.06
C LEU A 60 12.17 22.74 -16.64
N VAL A 61 11.89 22.67 -15.33
CA VAL A 61 10.66 22.05 -14.81
C VAL A 61 9.42 22.78 -15.33
N SER A 62 9.51 24.11 -15.47
CA SER A 62 8.41 24.92 -16.01
C SER A 62 8.21 24.71 -17.51
N ASP A 63 9.28 24.48 -18.26
CA ASP A 63 9.26 24.21 -19.71
C ASP A 63 8.75 22.80 -20.03
N LEU A 64 8.90 21.88 -19.09
CA LEU A 64 8.38 20.52 -19.20
C LEU A 64 6.86 20.42 -18.93
N LYS A 65 6.22 21.49 -18.41
CA LYS A 65 4.76 21.54 -18.26
C LYS A 65 4.11 21.55 -19.63
N THR A 66 3.76 20.36 -20.11
CA THR A 66 2.97 20.19 -21.34
C THR A 66 1.49 20.10 -20.99
N SER A 67 0.62 20.19 -22.00
CA SER A 67 -0.82 19.95 -21.81
C SER A 67 -1.15 18.54 -21.32
N LYS A 68 -0.17 17.64 -21.16
CA LYS A 68 -0.32 16.23 -20.78
C LYS A 68 0.30 15.87 -19.42
N VAL A 69 0.98 16.80 -18.77
CA VAL A 69 1.82 16.51 -17.59
C VAL A 69 1.63 17.58 -16.51
N ASP A 70 1.41 17.14 -15.28
CA ASP A 70 1.44 17.97 -14.09
C ASP A 70 2.70 17.66 -13.26
N PHE A 71 3.30 18.71 -12.68
CA PHE A 71 4.52 18.62 -11.87
C PHE A 71 4.20 18.89 -10.41
N VAL A 72 4.71 18.02 -9.53
CA VAL A 72 4.69 18.20 -8.09
C VAL A 72 6.12 18.26 -7.58
N GLU A 73 6.50 19.39 -6.98
CA GLU A 73 7.76 19.55 -6.27
C GLU A 73 7.65 18.91 -4.89
N GLU A 74 8.61 18.07 -4.52
CA GLU A 74 8.71 17.52 -3.18
C GLU A 74 9.49 18.53 -2.32
N ASP A 75 8.82 19.62 -1.93
CA ASP A 75 9.40 20.57 -0.99
C ASP A 75 9.64 19.84 0.34
N GLY A 76 10.88 19.87 0.84
CA GLY A 76 11.34 19.13 2.03
C GLY A 76 10.63 19.49 3.35
N GLU A 77 9.57 20.27 3.30
CA GLU A 77 8.60 20.46 4.38
C GLU A 77 7.39 19.58 4.03
N ARG A 78 7.29 18.42 4.70
CA ARG A 78 6.21 17.43 4.55
C ARG A 78 4.82 18.06 4.80
N ASP A 79 4.31 18.84 3.86
CA ASP A 79 2.89 19.14 3.77
C ASP A 79 2.30 18.08 2.83
N SER A 80 1.73 17.04 3.44
CA SER A 80 1.34 15.76 2.85
C SER A 80 0.19 15.84 1.84
N LYS A 81 -0.06 16.98 1.20
CA LYS A 81 -1.27 17.27 0.44
C LYS A 81 -1.15 17.23 -1.07
N THR A 82 0.04 17.25 -1.65
CA THR A 82 0.15 17.45 -3.12
C THR A 82 0.93 16.36 -3.87
N VAL A 83 1.61 15.44 -3.18
CA VAL A 83 2.28 14.32 -3.85
C VAL A 83 1.27 13.18 -4.11
N CYS A 84 0.84 13.09 -5.37
CA CYS A 84 -0.02 12.05 -5.94
C CYS A 84 -1.42 11.97 -5.36
N CYS A 85 -2.34 12.73 -5.96
CA CYS A 85 -3.75 12.36 -6.03
C CYS A 85 -3.97 11.07 -6.86
N LEU A 86 -3.38 9.96 -6.42
CA LEU A 86 -4.30 8.91 -6.00
C LEU A 86 -5.07 9.60 -4.86
N GLU A 87 -6.35 9.88 -5.03
CA GLU A 87 -7.15 9.89 -3.81
C GLU A 87 -6.93 8.49 -3.23
N MET A 88 -5.97 8.36 -2.31
CA MET A 88 -5.87 7.24 -1.40
C MET A 88 -7.29 7.15 -0.88
N ALA A 89 -7.99 6.12 -1.34
CA ALA A 89 -9.36 5.84 -0.98
C ALA A 89 -9.54 6.23 0.49
N SER A 90 -10.36 7.22 0.74
CA SER A 90 -10.64 7.66 2.10
C SER A 90 -11.96 7.04 2.51
N SER A 91 -12.25 7.08 3.81
CA SER A 91 -13.57 6.70 4.31
C SER A 91 -14.71 7.50 3.66
N GLU A 92 -14.42 8.67 3.11
CA GLU A 92 -15.40 9.52 2.43
C GLU A 92 -15.63 9.11 0.97
N THR A 93 -14.61 8.56 0.29
CA THR A 93 -14.70 8.23 -1.14
C THR A 93 -15.08 6.78 -1.41
N VAL A 94 -14.91 5.87 -0.45
CA VAL A 94 -15.23 4.45 -0.62
C VAL A 94 -16.49 4.06 0.13
N THR A 95 -17.52 3.69 -0.63
CA THR A 95 -18.73 3.10 -0.07
C THR A 95 -18.55 1.59 0.10
N PHE A 96 -18.32 1.16 1.35
CA PHE A 96 -18.25 -0.26 1.70
C PHE A 96 -19.64 -0.88 1.79
N ASN A 97 -19.74 -2.15 1.38
CA ASN A 97 -20.92 -2.96 1.66
C ASN A 97 -21.12 -3.20 3.18
N ALA A 98 -22.27 -3.73 3.54
CA ALA A 98 -22.53 -4.16 4.92
C ALA A 98 -21.58 -5.33 5.29
N PRO A 99 -21.08 -5.38 6.54
CA PRO A 99 -20.29 -6.52 7.02
C PRO A 99 -21.03 -7.85 6.83
N HIS A 100 -20.33 -8.86 6.33
CA HIS A 100 -20.90 -10.19 6.11
C HIS A 100 -19.87 -11.32 6.35
N PRO A 101 -20.31 -12.57 6.60
CA PRO A 101 -19.40 -13.72 6.66
C PRO A 101 -18.62 -13.88 5.35
N PRO A 102 -17.39 -14.46 5.39
CA PRO A 102 -16.59 -14.60 4.18
C PRO A 102 -17.26 -15.53 3.16
N GLN A 103 -17.21 -15.12 1.90
CA GLN A 103 -17.63 -15.94 0.77
C GLN A 103 -16.41 -16.64 0.16
N ALA A 104 -16.63 -17.65 -0.69
CA ALA A 104 -15.54 -18.44 -1.31
C ALA A 104 -14.44 -17.57 -1.93
N ARG A 105 -14.82 -16.53 -2.70
CA ARG A 105 -13.85 -15.60 -3.30
C ARG A 105 -13.01 -14.83 -2.27
N ALA A 106 -13.63 -14.42 -1.16
CA ALA A 106 -12.87 -13.76 -0.09
C ALA A 106 -11.89 -14.75 0.54
N ILE A 107 -12.33 -15.97 0.87
CA ILE A 107 -11.47 -17.03 1.41
C ILE A 107 -10.26 -17.27 0.50
N GLU A 108 -10.48 -17.42 -0.81
CA GLU A 108 -9.41 -17.58 -1.80
C GLU A 108 -8.43 -16.40 -1.78
N ALA A 109 -8.93 -15.17 -1.83
CA ALA A 109 -8.10 -13.96 -1.83
C ALA A 109 -7.29 -13.81 -0.53
N PHE A 110 -7.90 -14.08 0.63
CA PHE A 110 -7.23 -14.04 1.93
C PHE A 110 -6.15 -15.12 2.06
N ASN A 111 -6.39 -16.33 1.54
CA ASN A 111 -5.40 -17.40 1.52
C ASN A 111 -4.16 -17.05 0.69
N GLU A 112 -4.34 -16.36 -0.44
CA GLU A 112 -3.23 -15.88 -1.28
C GLU A 112 -2.30 -14.92 -0.50
N VAL A 113 -2.87 -14.04 0.34
CA VAL A 113 -2.08 -13.07 1.12
C VAL A 113 -1.80 -13.51 2.56
N LEU A 114 -2.29 -14.67 3.01
CA LEU A 114 -2.14 -15.17 4.38
C LEU A 114 -0.67 -15.17 4.86
N PRO A 115 0.33 -15.64 4.07
CA PRO A 115 1.73 -15.57 4.50
C PRO A 115 2.21 -14.15 4.78
N LYS A 116 1.75 -13.16 4.00
CA LYS A 116 2.09 -11.74 4.18
C LYS A 116 1.42 -11.16 5.42
N ILE A 117 0.16 -11.50 5.67
CA ILE A 117 -0.57 -11.09 6.88
C ILE A 117 0.16 -11.61 8.13
N LYS A 118 0.53 -12.90 8.16
CA LYS A 118 1.25 -13.49 9.29
C LYS A 118 2.59 -12.80 9.54
N LEU A 119 3.35 -12.52 8.48
CA LEU A 119 4.60 -11.79 8.58
C LEU A 119 4.40 -10.35 9.10
N ALA A 120 3.38 -9.65 8.59
CA ALA A 120 3.06 -8.29 9.01
C ALA A 120 2.67 -8.22 10.49
N VAL A 121 1.89 -9.18 10.98
CA VAL A 121 1.51 -9.29 12.41
C VAL A 121 2.75 -9.43 13.29
N ILE A 122 3.69 -10.31 12.92
CA ILE A 122 4.94 -10.52 13.67
C ILE A 122 5.83 -9.28 13.61
N SER A 123 6.00 -8.67 12.42
CA SER A 123 6.82 -7.45 12.26
C SER A 123 6.25 -6.30 13.10
N SER A 124 4.94 -6.06 12.97
CA SER A 124 4.23 -5.02 13.73
C SER A 124 4.41 -5.22 15.23
N ARG A 125 4.21 -6.44 15.74
CA ARG A 125 4.45 -6.76 17.15
C ARG A 125 5.87 -6.40 17.58
N ASN A 126 6.88 -6.88 16.86
CA ASN A 126 8.28 -6.66 17.23
C ASN A 126 8.68 -5.17 17.21
N GLU A 127 8.17 -4.40 16.26
CA GLU A 127 8.41 -2.96 16.18
C GLU A 127 7.73 -2.22 17.35
N TRP A 128 6.46 -2.52 17.61
CA TRP A 128 5.71 -1.87 18.69
C TRP A 128 6.18 -2.28 20.08
N ASP A 129 6.67 -3.50 20.29
CA ASP A 129 7.26 -3.93 21.57
C ASP A 129 8.47 -3.07 21.98
N ILE A 130 9.12 -2.38 21.02
CA ILE A 130 10.21 -1.45 21.30
C ILE A 130 9.69 -0.04 21.62
N HIS A 131 8.62 0.39 20.94
CA HIS A 131 8.16 1.79 20.96
C HIS A 131 6.99 2.05 21.91
N GLU A 132 6.00 1.16 21.90
CA GLU A 132 4.79 1.23 22.72
C GLU A 132 4.23 -0.19 22.96
N PRO A 133 4.74 -0.92 23.97
CA PRO A 133 4.37 -2.32 24.25
C PRO A 133 2.87 -2.52 24.55
N ARG A 134 2.13 -1.44 24.86
CA ARG A 134 0.68 -1.52 25.07
C ARG A 134 -0.08 -1.93 23.81
N MET A 135 0.46 -1.63 22.62
CA MET A 135 -0.18 -1.91 21.32
C MET A 135 -0.55 -3.39 21.16
N TRP A 136 0.35 -4.29 21.54
CA TRP A 136 0.18 -5.74 21.46
C TRP A 136 -0.03 -6.40 22.84
N SER A 137 -0.47 -5.63 23.85
CA SER A 137 -0.61 -6.11 25.24
C SER A 137 -1.46 -7.37 25.39
N ARG A 138 -2.53 -7.54 24.61
CA ARG A 138 -3.38 -8.76 24.64
C ARG A 138 -2.66 -10.03 24.15
N ALA A 139 -1.57 -9.87 23.40
CA ALA A 139 -0.72 -10.98 22.92
C ALA A 139 0.62 -11.08 23.68
N SER A 140 0.81 -10.35 24.78
CA SER A 140 2.12 -10.29 25.46
C SER A 140 2.63 -11.65 25.95
N GLY A 141 1.73 -12.59 26.23
CA GLY A 141 2.05 -13.95 26.66
C GLY A 141 2.22 -14.97 25.54
N LEU A 142 2.00 -14.58 24.27
CA LEU A 142 2.02 -15.48 23.13
C LEU A 142 3.38 -15.51 22.44
N SER A 143 3.78 -16.68 21.97
CA SER A 143 4.85 -16.82 20.99
C SER A 143 4.39 -16.35 19.60
N ASP A 144 5.34 -16.01 18.71
CA ASP A 144 5.03 -15.63 17.33
C ASP A 144 4.28 -16.74 16.57
N LEU A 145 4.56 -18.01 16.91
CA LEU A 145 3.87 -19.15 16.34
C LEU A 145 2.40 -19.19 16.77
N GLU A 146 2.11 -18.95 18.05
CA GLU A 146 0.73 -18.90 18.55
C GLU A 146 -0.02 -17.70 17.98
N LEU A 147 0.63 -16.54 17.93
CA LEU A 147 0.06 -15.30 17.40
C LEU A 147 -0.32 -15.41 15.92
N SER A 148 0.48 -16.16 15.15
CA SER A 148 0.28 -16.39 13.71
C SER A 148 -0.35 -17.74 13.35
N SER A 149 -0.93 -18.44 14.34
CA SER A 149 -1.46 -19.80 14.15
C SER A 149 -2.80 -19.88 13.41
N PHE A 150 -3.48 -18.74 13.20
CA PHE A 150 -4.79 -18.66 12.55
C PHE A 150 -4.80 -19.16 11.09
N ASP A 151 -5.96 -19.62 10.64
CA ASP A 151 -6.25 -20.02 9.26
C ASP A 151 -7.50 -19.32 8.71
N ILE A 152 -7.59 -19.14 7.40
CA ILE A 152 -8.65 -18.31 6.81
C ILE A 152 -10.00 -19.01 6.86
N GLU A 153 -10.02 -20.33 6.70
CA GLU A 153 -11.25 -21.13 6.68
C GLU A 153 -12.01 -21.07 8.00
N ASN A 154 -11.30 -21.00 9.13
CA ASN A 154 -11.89 -21.01 10.47
C ASN A 154 -11.90 -19.65 11.16
N ASP A 155 -10.93 -18.77 10.87
CA ASP A 155 -10.71 -17.55 11.65
C ASP A 155 -11.05 -16.25 10.91
N LEU A 156 -11.26 -16.27 9.59
CA LEU A 156 -11.85 -15.11 8.90
C LEU A 156 -13.35 -15.06 9.21
N VAL A 157 -13.77 -14.12 10.05
CA VAL A 157 -15.16 -14.10 10.57
C VAL A 157 -16.07 -13.10 9.87
N GLU A 158 -15.51 -12.00 9.37
CA GLU A 158 -16.27 -10.89 8.80
C GLU A 158 -15.44 -10.20 7.71
N VAL A 159 -16.11 -9.83 6.61
CA VAL A 159 -15.50 -9.18 5.45
C VAL A 159 -16.35 -7.99 5.03
N ARG A 160 -15.69 -6.95 4.51
CA ARG A 160 -16.31 -5.86 3.74
C ARG A 160 -15.52 -5.58 2.48
N ALA A 161 -16.19 -5.06 1.47
CA ALA A 161 -15.58 -4.65 0.22
C ALA A 161 -16.13 -3.31 -0.25
N GLY A 162 -15.24 -2.48 -0.80
CA GLY A 162 -15.58 -1.18 -1.38
C GLY A 162 -14.87 -1.01 -2.72
N ALA A 163 -15.62 -0.65 -3.75
CA ALA A 163 -15.05 -0.36 -5.07
C ALA A 163 -14.37 1.00 -5.08
N THR A 164 -13.25 1.09 -5.80
CA THR A 164 -12.46 2.29 -6.04
C THR A 164 -12.23 2.45 -7.55
N SER A 165 -11.68 3.59 -7.99
CA SER A 165 -11.38 3.80 -9.42
C SER A 165 -10.30 2.86 -9.96
N TYR A 166 -9.45 2.31 -9.10
CA TYR A 166 -8.36 1.44 -9.48
C TYR A 166 -8.67 -0.04 -9.21
N GLY A 167 -9.49 -0.38 -8.22
CA GLY A 167 -9.70 -1.76 -7.76
C GLY A 167 -10.78 -1.91 -6.70
N THR A 168 -10.73 -3.01 -5.95
CA THR A 168 -11.59 -3.23 -4.79
C THR A 168 -10.73 -3.28 -3.54
N ILE A 169 -11.09 -2.48 -2.52
CA ILE A 169 -10.53 -2.61 -1.18
C ILE A 169 -11.35 -3.64 -0.44
N ILE A 170 -10.67 -4.62 0.14
CA ILE A 170 -11.28 -5.68 0.94
C ILE A 170 -10.74 -5.58 2.35
N LEU A 171 -11.65 -5.51 3.32
CA LEU A 171 -11.36 -5.53 4.75
C LEU A 171 -11.69 -6.91 5.31
N GLY A 172 -10.89 -7.41 6.24
CA GLY A 172 -11.14 -8.66 6.94
C GLY A 172 -10.92 -8.55 8.43
N LYS A 173 -11.83 -9.15 9.19
CA LYS A 173 -11.69 -9.40 10.62
C LYS A 173 -11.24 -10.85 10.81
N ILE A 174 -10.02 -11.04 11.28
CA ILE A 174 -9.41 -12.36 11.48
C ILE A 174 -9.25 -12.58 12.98
N ARG A 175 -9.79 -13.70 13.49
CA ARG A 175 -9.63 -14.12 14.87
C ARG A 175 -8.23 -14.65 15.12
N ILE A 176 -7.67 -14.38 16.29
CA ILE A 176 -6.46 -15.05 16.78
C ILE A 176 -6.89 -16.12 17.81
N PRO A 177 -6.86 -17.41 17.46
CA PRO A 177 -7.38 -18.49 18.34
C PRO A 177 -6.77 -18.53 19.74
N ALA A 178 -5.50 -18.13 19.86
CA ALA A 178 -4.77 -18.15 21.12
C ALA A 178 -5.22 -17.05 22.10
N ILE A 179 -6.07 -16.11 21.69
CA ILE A 179 -6.54 -14.99 22.52
C ILE A 179 -7.98 -15.22 22.91
N ASN A 180 -8.18 -15.49 24.19
CA ASN A 180 -9.47 -15.53 24.86
C ASN A 180 -9.27 -15.10 26.32
N ASP A 181 -9.10 -13.79 26.52
CA ASP A 181 -8.77 -13.19 27.81
C ASP A 181 -10.04 -12.62 28.49
N ALA A 182 -9.87 -11.75 29.49
CA ALA A 182 -11.01 -11.12 30.19
C ALA A 182 -11.86 -10.21 29.28
N GLU A 183 -11.31 -9.76 28.15
CA GLU A 183 -12.03 -8.99 27.11
C GLU A 183 -12.65 -9.91 26.04
N GLY A 184 -12.50 -11.23 26.18
CA GLY A 184 -13.01 -12.24 25.26
C GLY A 184 -12.02 -12.56 24.14
N GLU A 185 -12.54 -12.89 22.96
CA GLU A 185 -11.71 -13.23 21.80
C GLU A 185 -10.90 -12.03 21.27
N GLY A 186 -9.76 -12.31 20.65
CA GLY A 186 -8.92 -11.31 19.99
C GLY A 186 -9.06 -11.36 18.47
N PHE A 187 -9.14 -10.18 17.84
CA PHE A 187 -9.24 -10.05 16.38
C PHE A 187 -8.22 -9.03 15.85
N ILE A 188 -7.66 -9.29 14.67
CA ILE A 188 -6.95 -8.27 13.88
C ILE A 188 -7.86 -7.86 12.74
N HIS A 189 -7.81 -6.57 12.38
CA HIS A 189 -8.40 -6.12 11.12
C HIS A 189 -7.27 -5.91 10.12
N VAL A 190 -7.50 -6.35 8.89
CA VAL A 190 -6.55 -6.23 7.80
C VAL A 190 -7.23 -5.62 6.59
N SER A 191 -6.47 -4.89 5.79
CA SER A 191 -6.92 -4.40 4.50
C SER A 191 -6.01 -4.93 3.39
N PHE A 192 -6.60 -5.23 2.25
CA PHE A 192 -5.85 -5.49 1.03
C PHE A 192 -6.61 -4.97 -0.19
N TYR A 193 -5.87 -4.89 -1.28
CA TYR A 193 -6.34 -4.35 -2.52
C TYR A 193 -6.35 -5.45 -3.59
N GLU A 194 -7.53 -5.68 -4.18
CA GLU A 194 -7.70 -6.52 -5.37
C GLU A 194 -7.73 -5.60 -6.59
N ARG A 195 -6.72 -5.69 -7.47
CA ARG A 195 -6.73 -4.88 -8.69
C ARG A 195 -7.86 -5.34 -9.58
N LEU A 196 -8.50 -4.40 -10.29
CA LEU A 196 -9.26 -4.79 -11.46
C LEU A 196 -8.27 -5.47 -12.40
N GLN A 197 -8.58 -6.71 -12.80
CA GLN A 197 -7.97 -7.28 -13.99
C GLN A 197 -8.33 -6.34 -15.11
N ASP A 198 -7.41 -5.43 -15.43
CA ASP A 198 -7.45 -4.67 -16.64
C ASP A 198 -7.68 -5.72 -17.72
N SER A 199 -8.75 -5.56 -18.48
CA SER A 199 -9.12 -6.45 -19.56
C SER A 199 -8.15 -6.19 -20.70
N ARG A 200 -6.85 -6.39 -20.43
CA ARG A 200 -5.83 -6.50 -21.43
C ARG A 200 -6.35 -7.59 -22.35
N PRO A 201 -6.66 -7.29 -23.62
CA PRO A 201 -6.92 -8.35 -24.57
C PRO A 201 -5.71 -9.26 -24.45
N THR A 202 -5.94 -10.55 -24.20
CA THR A 202 -4.90 -11.55 -24.08
C THR A 202 -4.11 -11.54 -25.39
N GLN A 203 -3.10 -10.68 -25.48
CA GLN A 203 -2.24 -10.65 -26.63
C GLN A 203 -1.38 -11.89 -26.45
N GLN A 204 -1.80 -12.97 -27.13
CA GLN A 204 -0.94 -14.12 -27.38
C GLN A 204 0.37 -13.57 -27.94
N VAL A 205 1.36 -13.38 -27.08
CA VAL A 205 2.74 -13.24 -27.52
C VAL A 205 3.12 -14.63 -28.01
N SER A 206 2.91 -14.85 -29.30
CA SER A 206 3.41 -16.03 -29.99
C SER A 206 4.93 -16.02 -29.86
N SER A 207 5.43 -17.00 -29.11
CA SER A 207 6.76 -17.58 -29.15
C SER A 207 7.71 -17.01 -30.22
N PHE A 208 8.68 -16.19 -29.84
CA PHE A 208 9.99 -16.16 -30.49
C PHE A 208 11.01 -15.56 -29.50
N TYR A 209 11.74 -16.43 -28.81
CA TYR A 209 13.21 -16.45 -28.64
C TYR A 209 13.60 -17.36 -27.46
N PRO A 210 14.67 -18.19 -27.61
CA PRO A 210 15.17 -19.02 -26.53
C PRO A 210 16.33 -18.30 -25.82
N LEU A 211 16.13 -17.85 -24.58
CA LEU A 211 17.23 -17.45 -23.69
C LEU A 211 17.04 -18.09 -22.32
N LYS A 212 17.95 -19.02 -22.03
CA LYS A 212 18.19 -19.61 -20.72
C LYS A 212 18.78 -18.55 -19.79
N ILE A 213 18.01 -18.11 -18.80
CA ILE A 213 18.55 -17.65 -17.50
C ILE A 213 17.62 -18.22 -16.43
N GLU A 214 18.15 -19.16 -15.65
CA GLU A 214 17.55 -19.64 -14.41
C GLU A 214 17.64 -18.53 -13.35
N SER A 215 16.69 -18.52 -12.41
CA SER A 215 16.56 -17.65 -11.22
C SER A 215 15.87 -16.29 -11.40
N ILE A 216 14.54 -16.32 -11.45
CA ILE A 216 13.62 -15.73 -10.44
C ILE A 216 12.31 -16.50 -10.63
N LEU A 217 11.93 -17.27 -9.62
CA LEU A 217 10.73 -18.08 -9.61
C LEU A 217 9.50 -17.16 -9.49
N THR A 218 9.11 -16.52 -10.59
CA THR A 218 7.74 -15.99 -10.72
C THR A 218 6.86 -17.18 -11.02
N ILE A 219 6.37 -17.84 -9.97
CA ILE A 219 5.35 -18.89 -10.10
C ILE A 219 4.13 -18.20 -10.72
N HIS A 220 3.94 -18.36 -12.02
CA HIS A 220 2.70 -17.98 -12.69
C HIS A 220 1.64 -18.98 -12.22
N THR A 221 0.95 -18.67 -11.13
CA THR A 221 -0.24 -19.43 -10.76
C THR A 221 -1.27 -19.13 -11.85
N ARG A 222 -1.75 -20.17 -12.54
CA ARG A 222 -2.81 -20.06 -13.57
C ARG A 222 -4.19 -19.67 -13.01
N SER A 223 -4.25 -19.38 -11.72
CA SER A 223 -5.37 -18.79 -11.00
C SER A 223 -5.18 -17.29 -11.13
N GLY A 224 -6.13 -16.54 -11.70
CA GLY A 224 -6.02 -15.08 -11.86
C GLY A 224 -6.06 -14.32 -10.52
N THR A 225 -5.18 -14.66 -9.58
CA THR A 225 -5.12 -14.17 -8.19
C THR A 225 -3.85 -13.39 -7.88
N GLU A 226 -2.94 -13.19 -8.85
CA GLU A 226 -1.75 -12.32 -8.71
C GLU A 226 -2.09 -10.84 -8.43
N ASP A 227 -3.37 -10.48 -8.48
CA ASP A 227 -3.87 -9.11 -8.32
C ASP A 227 -4.20 -8.72 -6.87
N VAL A 228 -3.97 -9.61 -5.90
CA VAL A 228 -4.24 -9.33 -4.47
C VAL A 228 -2.98 -8.83 -3.75
N LEU A 229 -3.05 -7.61 -3.22
CA LEU A 229 -1.96 -6.96 -2.50
C LEU A 229 -2.36 -6.61 -1.07
N PHE A 230 -1.73 -7.27 -0.10
CA PHE A 230 -1.81 -6.85 1.31
C PHE A 230 -1.44 -5.37 1.45
N HIS A 231 -2.27 -4.60 2.15
CA HIS A 231 -2.11 -3.16 2.30
C HIS A 231 -1.68 -2.80 3.73
N SER A 232 -2.51 -3.07 4.74
CA SER A 232 -2.21 -2.69 6.12
C SER A 232 -2.89 -3.57 7.17
N LEU A 233 -2.39 -3.46 8.40
CA LEU A 233 -3.07 -3.90 9.62
C LEU A 233 -3.93 -2.74 10.16
N PHE A 234 -4.72 -2.98 11.19
CA PHE A 234 -5.39 -1.91 11.92
C PHE A 234 -4.86 -1.83 13.34
N THR A 235 -4.43 -0.64 13.70
CA THR A 235 -3.97 -0.24 15.01
C THR A 235 -4.79 0.96 15.48
N ASP A 236 -5.38 0.81 16.66
CA ASP A 236 -6.18 1.85 17.28
C ASP A 236 -5.29 2.65 18.25
N GLU A 237 -4.87 3.84 17.81
CA GLU A 237 -4.16 4.84 18.62
C GLU A 237 -5.12 5.77 19.41
N GLY A 238 -6.42 5.44 19.47
CA GLY A 238 -7.34 6.05 20.41
C GLY A 238 -7.62 7.54 20.24
N ASN A 239 -8.39 8.05 21.21
CA ASN A 239 -8.55 9.49 21.37
C ASN A 239 -7.26 10.11 21.93
N ARG A 240 -6.95 11.31 21.47
CA ARG A 240 -5.88 12.13 22.02
C ARG A 240 -6.34 12.85 23.27
N ASP A 241 -5.49 12.91 24.29
CA ASP A 241 -5.73 13.71 25.50
C ASP A 241 -5.62 15.22 25.22
N ALA A 242 -5.73 16.04 26.27
CA ALA A 242 -5.61 17.49 26.17
C ALA A 242 -4.24 17.96 25.65
N ASP A 243 -3.20 17.13 25.77
CA ASP A 243 -1.84 17.40 25.28
C ASP A 243 -1.62 16.85 23.87
N GLY A 244 -2.66 16.29 23.24
CA GLY A 244 -2.59 15.69 21.91
C GLY A 244 -1.97 14.30 21.90
N LYS A 245 -1.78 13.65 23.05
CA LYS A 245 -1.17 12.31 23.12
C LYS A 245 -2.22 11.21 23.01
N PRO A 246 -2.00 10.16 22.19
CA PRO A 246 -2.88 9.00 22.13
C PRO A 246 -3.03 8.35 23.51
N THR A 247 -4.28 8.07 23.90
CA THR A 247 -4.61 7.50 25.22
C THR A 247 -4.77 5.99 25.19
N THR A 248 -5.02 5.40 24.02
CA THR A 248 -5.13 3.95 23.84
C THR A 248 -4.24 3.51 22.68
N PHE A 249 -3.72 2.29 22.79
CA PHE A 249 -2.92 1.64 21.76
C PHE A 249 -3.37 0.19 21.71
N ARG A 250 -3.97 -0.22 20.60
CA ARG A 250 -4.54 -1.56 20.46
C ARG A 250 -4.46 -2.06 19.03
N ALA A 251 -3.66 -3.10 18.79
CA ALA A 251 -3.66 -3.87 17.55
C ALA A 251 -4.72 -4.99 17.56
N ILE A 252 -5.08 -5.49 18.75
CA ILE A 252 -5.98 -6.64 18.91
C ILE A 252 -7.35 -6.17 19.38
N GLN A 253 -8.28 -6.18 18.45
CA GLN A 253 -9.65 -5.73 18.59
C GLN A 253 -10.52 -6.75 19.32
N THR A 254 -11.65 -6.27 19.84
CA THR A 254 -12.69 -7.11 20.43
C THR A 254 -13.69 -7.52 19.36
N ARG A 255 -14.55 -8.50 19.66
CA ARG A 255 -15.59 -8.96 18.72
C ARG A 255 -16.51 -7.83 18.24
N ASP A 256 -16.83 -6.91 19.14
CA ASP A 256 -17.77 -5.81 18.91
C ASP A 256 -17.14 -4.61 18.19
N THR A 257 -15.81 -4.58 18.02
CA THR A 257 -15.16 -3.54 17.24
C THR A 257 -15.61 -3.64 15.77
N PRO A 258 -16.20 -2.58 15.19
CA PRO A 258 -16.71 -2.65 13.84
C PRO A 258 -15.57 -2.74 12.81
N LEU A 259 -15.79 -3.48 11.73
CA LEU A 259 -14.86 -3.54 10.61
C LEU A 259 -15.06 -2.29 9.74
N GLU A 260 -14.39 -1.20 10.07
CA GLU A 260 -14.47 0.08 9.35
C GLU A 260 -13.21 0.34 8.53
N PHE A 261 -13.28 1.35 7.67
CA PHE A 261 -12.12 1.81 6.92
C PHE A 261 -11.11 2.47 7.87
N PHE A 262 -9.82 2.18 7.67
CA PHE A 262 -8.72 2.78 8.40
C PHE A 262 -7.60 3.19 7.45
N ASN A 263 -7.00 4.34 7.72
CA ASN A 263 -5.80 4.81 7.04
C ASN A 263 -4.59 4.38 7.87
N GLU A 264 -3.72 3.54 7.32
CA GLU A 264 -2.39 3.25 7.87
C GLU A 264 -1.32 3.47 6.79
#